data_AF-A0A2E4UVV6-F1
#
_entry.id   AF-A0A2E4UVV6-F1
#
_cell.length_a   1.000
_cell.length_b   1.000
_cell.length_c   1.000
_cell.angle_alpha   90.00
_cell.angle_beta   90.00
_cell.angle_gamma   90.00
#
_symmetry.space_group_name_H-M   'P 1'
#
loop_
_entity.id
_entity.type
_entity.pdbx_description
1 polymer ?
#
loop_
_entity_poly.entity_id
_entity_poly.type
_entity_poly.pdbx_seq_one_letter_code
_entity_poly.pdbx_strand_id
1 'polypeptide(L)'
;MITDDIGVDKLLADIDQQIEILNAIAGDAAILTEQLRLLQECRDAILWQSQEIGRLADQLSDDLDAQGLTIVDLLGERPQS
;
A
#
# COMPACT_ATOMS: atom_id res chain seq x y z
N MET A 1 5.46 -10.41 8.03
CA MET A 1 5.10 -9.12 7.41
C MET A 1 5.84 -8.84 6.11
N ILE A 2 6.56 -9.81 5.52
CA ILE A 2 7.29 -9.63 4.24
C ILE A 2 6.35 -9.77 3.02
N THR A 3 5.18 -10.39 3.19
CA THR A 3 4.30 -10.77 2.08
C THR A 3 3.48 -9.62 1.50
N ASP A 4 3.13 -8.61 2.31
CA ASP A 4 2.33 -7.46 1.84
C ASP A 4 3.17 -6.48 1.01
N ASP A 5 4.44 -6.25 1.39
CA ASP A 5 5.40 -5.45 0.59
C ASP A 5 5.59 -6.02 -0.81
N ILE A 6 5.75 -7.34 -0.93
CA ILE A 6 5.89 -8.03 -2.23
C ILE A 6 4.62 -7.84 -3.09
N GLY A 7 3.45 -7.73 -2.46
CA GLY A 7 2.18 -7.51 -3.16
C GLY A 7 2.07 -6.11 -3.75
N VAL A 8 2.42 -5.08 -2.98
CA VAL A 8 2.37 -3.68 -3.41
C VAL A 8 3.43 -3.40 -4.47
N ASP A 9 4.66 -3.85 -4.27
CA ASP A 9 5.76 -3.65 -5.23
C ASP A 9 5.45 -4.26 -6.60
N LYS A 10 4.90 -5.48 -6.60
CA LYS A 10 4.49 -6.14 -7.84
C LYS A 10 3.34 -5.39 -8.53
N LEU A 11 2.36 -4.92 -7.76
CA LEU A 11 1.25 -4.13 -8.30
C LEU A 11 1.74 -2.83 -8.95
N LEU A 12 2.69 -2.13 -8.31
CA LEU A 12 3.30 -0.92 -8.87
C LEU A 12 4.06 -1.22 -10.16
N ALA A 13 4.83 -2.32 -10.21
CA ALA A 13 5.52 -2.75 -11.42
C ALA A 13 4.55 -3.10 -12.57
N ASP A 14 3.44 -3.77 -12.26
CA ASP A 14 2.41 -4.09 -13.25
C ASP A 14 1.72 -2.82 -13.79
N ILE A 15 1.46 -1.83 -12.93
CA ILE A 15 0.91 -0.52 -13.32
C ILE A 15 1.91 0.24 -14.21
N ASP A 16 3.19 0.26 -13.85
CA ASP A 16 4.25 0.87 -14.65
C ASP A 16 4.30 0.27 -16.06
N GLN A 17 4.20 -1.05 -16.17
CA GLN A 17 4.15 -1.73 -17.47
C GLN A 17 2.90 -1.34 -18.29
N GLN A 18 1.74 -1.18 -17.65
CA GLN A 18 0.51 -0.75 -18.33
C GLN A 18 0.61 0.70 -18.80
N ILE A 19 1.23 1.58 -18.02
CA ILE A 19 1.51 2.97 -18.40
C ILE A 19 2.42 3.03 -19.63
N GLU A 20 3.47 2.19 -19.70
CA GLU A 20 4.33 2.11 -20.88
C GLU A 20 3.56 1.65 -22.13
N ILE A 21 2.76 0.59 -21.99
CA ILE A 21 1.94 0.07 -23.09
C ILE A 21 0.98 1.15 -23.58
N LEU A 22 0.25 1.80 -22.66
CA LEU A 22 -0.71 2.85 -23.01
C LEU A 22 -0.03 4.06 -23.66
N ASN A 23 1.14 4.48 -23.18
CA ASN A 23 1.93 5.53 -23.84
C ASN A 23 2.30 5.16 -25.28
N ALA A 24 2.62 3.88 -25.54
CA ALA A 24 2.97 3.41 -26.88
C ALA A 24 1.77 3.34 -27.83
N ILE A 25 0.54 3.15 -27.31
CA ILE A 25 -0.66 2.89 -28.14
C ILE A 25 -1.73 3.98 -28.10
N ALA A 26 -1.66 4.93 -27.17
CA ALA A 26 -2.72 5.91 -26.96
C ALA A 26 -2.92 6.82 -28.18
N GLY A 27 -1.86 7.33 -28.80
CA GLY A 27 -1.95 8.23 -29.95
C GLY A 27 -3.00 9.33 -29.74
N ASP A 28 -3.92 9.48 -30.70
CA ASP A 28 -5.07 10.40 -30.60
C ASP A 28 -6.35 9.72 -30.04
N ALA A 29 -6.26 8.48 -29.54
CA ALA A 29 -7.40 7.77 -29.01
C ALA A 29 -7.75 8.30 -27.60
N ALA A 30 -8.71 9.21 -27.54
CA ALA A 30 -9.14 9.88 -26.31
C ALA A 30 -9.42 8.92 -25.13
N ILE A 31 -9.97 7.73 -25.39
CA ILE A 31 -10.24 6.73 -24.35
C ILE A 31 -8.93 6.20 -23.73
N LEU A 32 -7.91 5.92 -24.56
CA LEU A 32 -6.63 5.40 -24.08
C LEU A 32 -5.84 6.47 -23.35
N THR A 33 -5.92 7.72 -23.79
CA THR A 33 -5.35 8.88 -23.08
C THR A 33 -5.96 9.06 -21.70
N GLU A 34 -7.28 8.92 -21.58
CA GLU A 34 -7.95 9.00 -20.29
C GLU A 34 -7.62 7.81 -19.39
N GLN A 35 -7.52 6.60 -19.95
CA GLN A 35 -7.06 5.44 -19.20
C GLN A 35 -5.64 5.62 -18.68
N LEU A 36 -4.74 6.19 -19.48
CA LEU A 36 -3.38 6.52 -19.06
C LEU A 36 -3.36 7.49 -17.89
N ARG A 37 -4.16 8.57 -17.96
CA ARG A 37 -4.30 9.55 -16.88
C ARG A 37 -4.79 8.89 -15.59
N LEU A 38 -5.85 8.08 -15.67
CA LEU A 38 -6.42 7.38 -14.52
C LEU A 38 -5.43 6.38 -13.91
N LEU A 39 -4.67 5.66 -14.73
CA LEU A 39 -3.64 4.73 -14.25
C LEU A 39 -2.52 5.43 -13.49
N GLN A 40 -2.08 6.60 -13.97
CA GLN A 40 -1.10 7.43 -13.27
C GLN A 40 -1.64 7.91 -11.92
N GLU A 41 -2.88 8.40 -11.87
CA GLU A 41 -3.53 8.83 -10.62
C GLU A 41 -3.69 7.68 -9.61
N CYS A 42 -4.07 6.50 -10.09
CA CYS A 42 -4.16 5.31 -9.25
C CYS A 42 -2.79 4.90 -8.68
N ARG A 43 -1.73 4.94 -9.49
CA ARG A 43 -0.36 4.64 -9.06
C ARG A 43 0.07 5.54 -7.90
N ASP A 44 -0.12 6.84 -8.06
CA ASP A 44 0.29 7.83 -7.06
C ASP A 44 -0.51 7.68 -5.76
N ALA A 45 -1.80 7.39 -5.86
CA ALA A 45 -2.66 7.13 -4.71
C ALA A 45 -2.21 5.87 -3.92
N ILE A 46 -1.85 4.79 -4.61
CA ILE A 46 -1.36 3.55 -3.99
C ILE A 46 -0.03 3.82 -3.27
N LEU A 47 0.89 4.55 -3.90
CA LEU A 47 2.18 4.89 -3.31
C LEU A 47 2.00 5.71 -2.03
N TRP A 48 1.12 6.71 -2.06
CA TRP A 48 0.80 7.52 -0.90
C TRP A 48 0.18 6.70 0.24
N GLN A 49 -0.77 5.82 -0.08
CA GLN A 49 -1.41 4.94 0.91
C GLN A 49 -0.39 3.98 1.54
N SER A 50 0.51 3.40 0.75
CA SER A 50 1.57 2.52 1.25
C SER A 50 2.48 3.23 2.27
N GLN A 51 2.87 4.47 1.97
CA GLN A 51 3.67 5.29 2.88
C GLN A 51 2.91 5.64 4.17
N GLU A 52 1.64 6.01 4.06
CA GLU A 52 0.83 6.37 5.23
C GLU A 52 0.54 5.16 6.12
N ILE A 53 0.33 3.97 5.54
CA ILE A 53 0.21 2.72 6.30
C ILE A 53 1.48 2.45 7.10
N GLY A 54 2.66 2.63 6.49
CA GLY A 54 3.94 2.50 7.19
C GLY A 54 4.04 3.48 8.37
N ARG A 55 3.74 4.75 8.13
CA ARG A 55 3.75 5.79 9.18
C ARG A 55 2.79 5.49 10.34
N LEU A 56 1.58 5.00 10.03
CA LEU A 56 0.59 4.65 11.05
C LEU A 56 1.00 3.40 11.83
N ALA A 57 1.65 2.43 11.18
CA ALA A 57 2.18 1.24 11.85
C ALA A 57 3.28 1.60 12.85
N ASP A 58 4.20 2.49 12.46
CA ASP A 58 5.27 2.98 13.35
C ASP A 58 4.67 3.72 14.55
N GLN A 59 3.70 4.62 14.33
CA GLN A 59 3.02 5.35 15.40
C GLN A 59 2.27 4.40 16.36
N LEU A 60 1.62 3.37 15.84
CA LEU A 60 0.95 2.37 16.68
C LEU A 60 1.95 1.56 17.51
N SER A 61 3.13 1.24 16.96
CA SER A 61 4.20 0.56 17.68
C SER A 61 4.69 1.41 18.86
N ASP A 62 4.96 2.69 18.63
CA ASP A 62 5.40 3.62 19.66
C ASP A 62 4.35 3.81 20.77
N ASP A 63 3.06 3.87 20.39
CA ASP A 63 1.95 3.97 21.34
C ASP A 63 1.81 2.70 22.22
N LEU A 64 2.05 1.51 21.66
CA LEU A 64 2.03 0.24 22.41
C LEU A 64 3.20 0.15 23.40
N ASP A 65 4.40 0.56 22.97
CA ASP A 65 5.59 0.58 23.83
C ASP A 65 5.45 1.62 24.97
N ALA A 66 4.85 2.78 24.70
CA ALA A 66 4.58 3.83 25.70
C ALA A 66 3.54 3.42 26.75
N GLN A 67 2.64 2.49 26.43
CA GLN A 67 1.62 1.95 27.34
C GLN A 67 2.12 0.74 28.14
N GLY A 68 3.36 0.28 27.91
CA GLY A 68 4.00 -0.80 28.67
C GLY A 68 3.35 -2.18 28.51
N LEU A 69 2.50 -2.37 27.50
CA LEU A 69 1.80 -3.63 27.23
C LEU A 69 2.49 -4.35 26.08
N THR A 70 3.16 -5.45 26.39
CA THR A 70 3.63 -6.36 25.35
C THR A 70 2.47 -7.25 24.86
N ILE A 71 2.55 -7.77 23.63
CA ILE A 71 1.59 -8.77 23.11
C ILE A 71 1.43 -9.97 24.07
N VAL A 72 2.47 -10.27 24.86
CA VAL A 72 2.46 -11.31 25.89
C VAL A 72 1.53 -10.96 27.06
N ASP A 73 1.43 -9.67 27.42
CA ASP A 73 0.58 -9.20 28.51
C ASP A 73 -0.91 -9.28 28.14
N LEU A 74 -1.25 -8.96 26.88
CA LEU A 74 -2.63 -9.06 26.35
C LEU A 74 -3.13 -10.51 26.19
N LEU A 75 -2.22 -11.47 25.95
CA LEU A 75 -2.56 -12.89 25.83
C LEU A 75 -2.60 -13.62 27.19
N GLY A 76 -1.94 -13.06 28.21
CA GLY A 76 -1.96 -13.58 29.59
C GLY A 76 -3.28 -13.32 30.33
N GLU A 77 -4.07 -12.33 29.90
CA GLU A 77 -5.34 -11.97 30.54
C GLU A 77 -6.58 -12.71 30.00
N ARG A 78 -6.43 -13.84 29.27
CA ARG A 78 -7.59 -14.72 29.08
C ARG A 78 -7.82 -15.50 30.38
N PRO A 79 -8.91 -15.24 31.15
CA PRO A 79 -9.25 -16.12 32.25
C PRO A 79 -9.56 -17.50 31.66
N GLN A 80 -8.83 -18.52 32.09
CA GLN A 80 -9.27 -19.89 31.93
C GLN A 80 -10.54 -20.04 32.78
N SER A 81 -11.71 -19.98 32.15
CA SER A 81 -12.97 -20.46 32.71
C SER A 81 -13.73 -21.24 31.67
#